data_AF-A0A5K0YFR4-F1
#
_entry.id   AF-A0A5K0YFR4-F1
#
_cell.length_a   1.000
_cell.length_b   1.000
_cell.length_c   1.000
_cell.angle_alpha   90.00
_cell.angle_beta   90.00
_cell.angle_gamma   90.00
#
_symmetry.space_group_name_H-M   'P 1'
#
loop_
_entity.id
_entity.type
_entity.pdbx_description
1 polymer ?
#
loop_
_entity_poly.entity_id
_entity_poly.type
_entity_poly.pdbx_seq_one_letter_code
_entity_poly.pdbx_strand_id
1 'polypeptide(L)' 'MAFTGTLDKCKVCDKTVYVVDLLSADGVSYHKTCFRCSHCKGPLV' A
#
# COMPACT_ATOMS: atom_id res chain seq x y z
N MET A 1 24.30 6.11 -2.79
CA MET A 1 22.97 5.91 -3.40
C MET A 1 22.47 4.56 -2.91
N ALA A 2 21.46 4.55 -2.04
CA ALA A 2 21.04 3.33 -1.37
C ALA A 2 20.29 2.43 -2.37
N PHE A 3 20.88 1.29 -2.71
CA PHE A 3 20.19 0.19 -3.38
C PHE A 3 19.27 -0.49 -2.36
N THR A 4 18.14 0.13 -2.06
CA THR A 4 17.07 -0.54 -1.32
C THR A 4 16.21 -1.24 -2.36
N GLY A 5 16.38 -2.56 -2.52
CA GLY A 5 15.44 -3.38 -3.28
C GLY A 5 14.02 -2.96 -2.89
N THR A 6 13.20 -2.59 -3.87
CA THR A 6 11.98 -1.81 -3.65
C THR A 6 10.93 -2.67 -2.94
N LEU A 7 11.06 -2.74 -1.63
CA LEU A 7 10.11 -3.19 -0.65
C LEU A 7 9.28 -1.96 -0.31
N ASP A 8 8.36 -1.61 -1.20
CA ASP A 8 7.53 -0.41 -1.07
C ASP A 8 6.81 -0.44 0.29
N LYS A 9 6.65 0.70 0.95
CA LYS A 9 6.09 0.77 2.30
C LYS A 9 4.67 1.26 2.20
N CYS A 10 3.76 0.51 2.82
CA CYS A 10 2.36 0.89 2.89
C CYS A 10 2.24 2.19 3.66
N LYS A 11 1.62 3.20 3.07
CA LYS A 11 1.39 4.48 3.76
C LYS A 11 0.40 4.38 4.94
N VAL A 12 -0.42 3.32 4.98
CA VAL A 12 -1.44 3.13 6.02
C VAL A 12 -0.89 2.42 7.26
N CYS A 13 -0.01 1.44 7.09
CA CYS A 13 0.50 0.63 8.21
C CYS A 13 2.02 0.65 8.35
N ASP A 14 2.72 1.42 7.51
CA ASP A 14 4.18 1.57 7.44
C ASP A 14 4.97 0.28 7.24
N LYS A 15 4.28 -0.85 7.04
CA LYS A 15 4.86 -2.15 6.76
C LYS A 15 5.26 -2.26 5.30
N THR A 16 6.26 -3.09 5.07
CA THR A 16 6.66 -3.51 3.75
C THR A 16 5.50 -4.17 3.01
N VAL A 17 5.24 -3.68 1.80
CA VAL A 17 4.27 -4.17 0.85
C VAL A 17 5.02 -5.03 -0.15
N TYR A 18 4.64 -6.29 -0.20
CA TYR A 18 5.12 -7.21 -1.21
C TYR A 18 4.31 -7.04 -2.49
N VAL A 19 4.90 -7.39 -3.64
CA VAL A 19 4.27 -7.29 -4.96
C VAL A 19 2.90 -7.99 -5.03
N VAL A 20 2.69 -9.04 -4.23
CA VAL A 20 1.41 -9.76 -4.12
C VAL A 20 0.27 -8.90 -3.55
N ASP A 21 0.60 -8.03 -2.59
CA ASP A 21 -0.31 -7.11 -1.91
C ASP A 21 -0.14 -5.66 -2.37
N LEU A 22 0.80 -5.39 -3.28
CA LEU A 22 1.12 -4.05 -3.79
C LEU A 22 -0.06 -3.47 -4.54
N LEU A 23 -0.60 -2.41 -3.98
CA LEU A 23 -1.58 -1.56 -4.61
C LEU A 23 -1.02 -0.15 -4.67
N SER A 24 -0.65 0.29 -5.86
CA SER A 24 -0.22 1.66 -6.11
C SER A 24 -1.44 2.54 -6.41
N ALA A 25 -1.71 3.52 -5.56
CA ALA A 25 -2.75 4.53 -5.76
C ALA A 25 -2.13 5.91 -5.62
N ASP A 26 -2.33 6.77 -6.61
CA ASP A 26 -1.79 8.15 -6.62
C ASP A 26 -0.26 8.25 -6.44
N GLY A 27 0.48 7.22 -6.90
CA GLY A 27 1.94 7.14 -6.72
C GLY A 27 2.39 6.70 -5.32
N VAL A 28 1.47 6.28 -4.47
CA VAL A 28 1.74 5.74 -3.13
C VAL A 28 1.36 4.27 -3.10
N SER A 29 2.17 3.43 -2.47
CA SER A 29 1.83 2.02 -2.33
C SER A 29 1.11 1.72 -1.03
N TYR A 30 0.18 0.78 -1.15
CA TYR A 30 -0.71 0.32 -0.11
C TYR A 30 -0.79 -1.20 -0.18
N HIS A 31 -1.14 -1.85 0.94
CA HIS A 31 -1.61 -3.23 0.86
C HIS A 31 -3.04 -3.23 0.29
N LYS A 32 -3.40 -4.24 -0.51
CA LYS A 32 -4.79 -4.51 -0.93
C LYS A 32 -5.79 -4.45 0.23
N THR A 33 -5.40 -4.94 1.40
CA THR A 33 -6.23 -4.94 2.62
C THR A 33 -6.25 -3.59 3.36
N CYS A 34 -5.22 -2.76 3.16
CA CYS A 34 -5.10 -1.46 3.78
C CYS A 34 -5.77 -0.35 2.96
N PHE A 35 -5.97 -0.57 1.66
CA PHE A 35 -6.69 0.36 0.79
C PHE A 35 -8.20 0.26 0.98
N ARG A 36 -8.66 0.77 2.11
CA ARG A 36 -10.07 0.91 2.46
C ARG A 36 -10.38 2.38 2.64
N CYS A 37 -11.58 2.80 2.24
CA CYS A 37 -12.01 4.18 2.42
C CYS A 37 -12.05 4.53 3.92
N SER A 38 -11.31 5.57 4.34
CA SER A 38 -11.33 6.02 5.75
C SER A 38 -12.70 6.58 6.18
N HIS A 39 -13.51 7.02 5.22
CA HIS A 39 -14.87 7.54 5.47
C HIS A 39 -15.92 6.43 5.52
N CYS A 40 -15.87 5.49 4.57
CA CYS A 40 -16.93 4.48 4.42
C CYS A 40 -16.55 3.13 5.05
N LYS A 41 -15.27 2.88 5.34
CA LYS A 41 -14.67 1.58 5.71
C LYS A 41 -15.02 0.40 4.78
N GLY A 42 -15.76 0.63 3.70
CA GLY A 42 -16.13 -0.37 2.71
C GLY A 42 -15.03 -0.58 1.67
N PRO A 43 -14.89 -1.80 1.13
CA PRO A 43 -14.10 -2.03 -0.06
C PRO A 43 -14.74 -1.25 -1.22
N LEU A 44 -13.93 -0.55 -2.02
CA LEU A 44 -14.37 -0.03 -3.31
C LEU A 44 -14.62 -1.26 -4.20
N VAL A 45 -15.86 -1.76 -4.22
CA VAL A 45 -16.35 -2.79 -5.15
C VAL A 45 -16.95 -2.13 -6.37
#